data_AF-A0A6I0K835-F1
#
_entry.id   AF-A0A6I0K835-F1
#
_cell.length_a   1.000
_cell.length_b   1.000
_cell.length_c   1.000
_cell.angle_alpha   90.00
_cell.angle_beta   90.00
_cell.angle_gamma   90.00
#
_symmetry.space_group_name_H-M   'P 1'
#
loop_
_entity.id
_entity.type
_entity.pdbx_description
1 polymer ?
#
loop_
_entity_poly.entity_id
_entity_poly.type
_entity_poly.pdbx_seq_one_letter_code
_entity_poly.pdbx_strand_id
1 'polypeptide(L)'
;MQQEDDLRGLARVMDFMRAISILFVGINVYWFCYSTLKEWGVTFEVIDKILWNFQRTTGLFSSVLWTKLFSVVFLALSCIGTKGVKEEKITWTKIHCSLVAGVVLFFLNWWLLELPLPHTADTVFYIATLSAGYICMLMAGTWMSRLLKNNLMDDVFNTENESFQQETRLIENEYSVNLPTRFYYKKKWNNGYINVVNVFRA
;
A
#
# COMPACT_ATOMS: atom_id res chain seq x y z
N MET A 1 -6.06 13.74 -20.99
CA MET A 1 -4.92 13.05 -21.61
C MET A 1 -3.66 13.15 -20.76
N GLN A 2 -3.03 14.32 -20.60
CA GLN A 2 -1.73 14.42 -19.88
C GLN A 2 -1.76 13.84 -18.44
N GLN A 3 -2.80 14.13 -17.67
CA GLN A 3 -2.97 13.58 -16.32
C GLN A 3 -3.20 12.05 -16.30
N GLU A 4 -3.76 11.47 -17.37
CA GLU A 4 -3.93 10.02 -17.48
C GLU A 4 -2.63 9.31 -17.87
N ASP A 5 -1.85 9.93 -18.75
CA ASP A 5 -0.53 9.44 -19.15
C ASP A 5 0.46 9.47 -17.97
N ASP A 6 0.44 10.52 -17.16
CA ASP A 6 1.24 10.60 -15.92
C ASP A 6 0.87 9.50 -14.92
N LEU A 7 -0.44 9.23 -14.75
CA LEU A 7 -0.93 8.15 -13.89
C LEU A 7 -0.53 6.76 -14.40
N ARG A 8 -0.54 6.55 -15.72
CA ARG A 8 -0.07 5.31 -16.36
C ARG A 8 1.45 5.16 -16.23
N GLY A 9 2.19 6.26 -16.32
CA GLY A 9 3.63 6.31 -16.07
C GLY A 9 3.97 5.87 -14.64
N LEU A 10 3.27 6.45 -13.66
CA LEU A 10 3.43 6.07 -12.26
C LEU A 10 3.09 4.58 -12.02
N ALA A 11 2.02 4.07 -12.66
CA ALA A 11 1.66 2.66 -12.60
C ALA A 11 2.80 1.72 -13.03
N ARG A 12 3.43 2.03 -14.17
CA ARG A 12 4.57 1.25 -14.68
C ARG A 12 5.78 1.29 -13.75
N VAL A 13 6.08 2.45 -13.17
CA VAL A 13 7.21 2.59 -12.23
C VAL A 13 6.99 1.69 -11.02
N MET A 14 5.77 1.58 -10.50
CA MET A 14 5.49 0.69 -9.38
C MET A 14 5.58 -0.79 -9.71
N ASP A 15 5.08 -1.20 -10.88
CA ASP A 15 5.23 -2.57 -11.35
C ASP A 15 6.72 -2.93 -11.50
N PHE A 16 7.53 -1.97 -11.96
CA PHE A 16 8.98 -2.13 -12.01
C PHE A 16 9.61 -2.25 -10.61
N MET A 17 9.22 -1.42 -9.65
CA MET A 17 9.68 -1.55 -8.25
C MET A 17 9.31 -2.91 -7.65
N ARG A 18 8.10 -3.42 -7.94
CA ARG A 18 7.67 -4.75 -7.52
C ARG A 18 8.50 -5.86 -8.18
N ALA A 19 8.81 -5.73 -9.47
CA ALA A 19 9.68 -6.67 -10.16
C ALA A 19 11.08 -6.71 -9.56
N ILE A 20 11.66 -5.54 -9.21
CA ILE A 20 12.95 -5.45 -8.50
C ILE A 20 12.86 -6.13 -7.12
N SER A 21 11.77 -5.91 -6.38
CA SER A 21 11.53 -6.55 -5.10
C SER A 21 11.53 -8.09 -5.22
N ILE A 22 10.79 -8.63 -6.19
CA ILE A 22 10.75 -10.08 -6.47
C ILE A 22 12.13 -10.60 -6.89
N LEU A 23 12.88 -9.82 -7.69
CA LEU A 23 14.24 -10.17 -8.08
C LEU A 23 15.14 -10.33 -6.85
N PHE A 24 15.07 -9.42 -5.86
CA PHE A 24 15.84 -9.57 -4.62
C PHE A 24 15.45 -10.81 -3.80
N VAL A 25 14.16 -11.18 -3.77
CA VAL A 25 13.72 -12.44 -3.15
C VAL A 25 14.33 -13.64 -3.89
N GLY A 26 14.32 -13.63 -5.22
CA GLY A 26 14.93 -14.67 -6.04
C GLY A 26 16.44 -14.77 -5.82
N ILE A 27 17.15 -13.64 -5.77
CA ILE A 27 18.58 -13.60 -5.47
C ILE A 27 18.86 -14.12 -4.05
N ASN A 28 18.02 -13.79 -3.07
CA ASN A 28 18.16 -14.31 -1.71
C ASN A 28 18.08 -15.85 -1.70
N VAL A 29 17.08 -16.43 -2.37
CA VAL A 29 16.97 -17.89 -2.53
C VAL A 29 18.19 -18.44 -3.26
N TYR A 30 18.59 -17.82 -4.37
CA TYR A 30 19.73 -18.27 -5.18
C TYR A 30 21.04 -18.33 -4.38
N TRP A 31 21.32 -17.30 -3.59
CA TRP A 31 22.55 -17.19 -2.82
C TRP A 31 22.56 -18.10 -1.59
N PHE A 32 21.50 -18.08 -0.78
CA PHE A 32 21.48 -18.81 0.50
C PHE A 32 21.12 -20.30 0.34
N CYS A 33 20.46 -20.70 -0.74
CA CYS A 33 20.14 -22.09 -1.06
C CYS A 33 21.01 -22.64 -2.22
N TYR A 34 22.19 -22.06 -2.45
CA TYR A 34 23.04 -22.36 -3.61
C TYR A 34 23.39 -23.85 -3.75
N SER A 35 23.70 -24.54 -2.63
CA SER A 35 24.07 -25.96 -2.65
C SER A 35 22.98 -26.82 -3.28
N THR A 36 21.74 -26.66 -2.81
CA THR A 36 20.57 -27.40 -3.32
C THR A 36 20.24 -27.02 -4.76
N LEU A 37 20.35 -25.74 -5.12
CA LEU A 37 20.10 -25.29 -6.49
C LEU A 37 21.14 -25.83 -7.48
N LYS A 38 22.38 -26.00 -7.03
CA LYS A 38 23.45 -26.62 -7.81
C LYS A 38 23.17 -28.10 -8.04
N GLU A 39 22.68 -28.82 -7.03
CA GLU A 39 22.23 -30.21 -7.18
C GLU A 39 21.06 -30.35 -8.16
N TRP A 40 20.15 -29.37 -8.18
CA TRP A 40 19.03 -29.34 -9.13
C TRP A 40 19.42 -28.88 -10.54
N GLY A 41 20.67 -28.45 -10.77
CA GLY A 41 21.14 -27.95 -12.07
C GLY A 41 20.54 -26.61 -12.49
N VAL A 42 20.08 -25.79 -11.54
CA VAL A 42 19.43 -24.48 -11.78
C VAL A 42 20.42 -23.31 -11.64
N THR A 43 21.71 -23.60 -11.44
CA THR A 43 22.77 -22.59 -11.31
C THR A 43 23.37 -22.23 -12.66
N PHE A 44 23.62 -20.94 -12.89
CA PHE A 44 24.23 -20.42 -14.11
C PHE A 44 25.52 -19.67 -13.78
N GLU A 45 26.63 -20.00 -14.47
CA GLU A 45 27.94 -19.38 -14.22
C GLU A 45 27.92 -17.85 -14.37
N VAL A 46 27.12 -17.34 -15.30
CA VAL A 46 26.97 -15.89 -15.51
C VAL A 46 26.36 -15.21 -14.29
N ILE A 47 25.31 -15.82 -13.71
CA ILE A 47 24.65 -15.30 -12.51
C ILE A 47 25.61 -15.38 -11.32
N ASP A 48 26.32 -16.49 -11.16
CA ASP A 48 27.31 -16.69 -10.11
C ASP A 48 28.36 -15.58 -10.14
N LYS A 49 28.94 -15.31 -11.31
CA LYS A 49 29.95 -14.27 -11.48
C LYS A 49 29.43 -12.87 -11.16
N ILE A 50 28.19 -12.56 -11.56
CA ILE A 50 27.55 -11.26 -11.26
C ILE A 50 27.36 -11.12 -9.75
N LEU A 51 26.75 -12.12 -9.10
CA LEU A 51 26.46 -12.07 -7.66
C LEU A 51 27.74 -12.01 -6.83
N TRP A 52 28.79 -12.74 -7.24
CA TRP A 52 30.09 -12.71 -6.55
C TRP A 52 30.76 -11.34 -6.64
N ASN A 53 30.74 -10.70 -7.81
CA ASN A 53 31.24 -9.34 -7.96
C ASN A 53 30.44 -8.35 -7.12
N PHE A 54 29.11 -8.49 -7.11
CA PHE A 54 28.22 -7.65 -6.32
C PHE A 54 28.50 -7.80 -4.81
N GLN A 55 28.71 -9.03 -4.34
CA GLN A 55 29.12 -9.32 -2.96
C GLN A 55 30.43 -8.64 -2.60
N ARG A 56 31.45 -8.76 -3.48
CA ARG A 56 32.78 -8.19 -3.25
C ARG A 56 32.75 -6.67 -3.07
N THR A 57 31.85 -5.98 -3.76
CA THR A 57 31.76 -4.51 -3.70
C THR A 57 30.80 -4.00 -2.63
N THR A 58 29.66 -4.68 -2.41
CA THR A 58 28.56 -4.15 -1.56
C THR A 58 28.40 -4.87 -0.22
N GLY A 59 28.91 -6.10 -0.10
CA GLY A 59 28.67 -6.95 1.08
C GLY A 59 27.19 -7.30 1.32
N LEU A 60 26.32 -7.10 0.31
CA LEU A 60 24.87 -7.22 0.44
C LEU A 60 24.40 -8.62 0.89
N PHE A 61 25.13 -9.67 0.49
CA PHE A 61 24.82 -11.07 0.79
C PHE A 61 25.51 -11.58 2.06
N SER A 62 26.20 -10.72 2.81
CA SER A 62 26.86 -11.10 4.06
C SER A 62 25.88 -11.48 5.16
N SER A 63 24.63 -11.01 5.06
CA SER A 63 23.53 -11.42 5.95
C SER A 63 22.25 -11.60 5.17
N VAL A 64 21.50 -12.65 5.52
CA VAL A 64 20.15 -12.93 5.01
C VAL A 64 19.22 -11.72 5.24
N LEU A 65 19.44 -10.97 6.31
CA LEU A 65 18.61 -9.82 6.67
C LEU A 65 18.73 -8.67 5.66
N TRP A 66 19.94 -8.37 5.16
CA TRP A 66 20.15 -7.22 4.27
C TRP A 66 19.40 -7.38 2.96
N THR A 67 19.58 -8.50 2.26
CA THR A 67 18.85 -8.79 1.01
C THR A 67 17.32 -8.76 1.20
N LYS A 68 16.83 -9.28 2.33
CA LYS A 68 15.41 -9.21 2.70
C LYS A 68 14.93 -7.78 2.92
N LEU A 69 15.69 -6.96 3.64
CA LEU A 69 15.36 -5.55 3.84
C LEU A 69 15.24 -4.80 2.50
N PHE A 70 16.19 -4.99 1.58
CA PHE A 70 16.12 -4.39 0.25
C PHE A 70 14.87 -4.82 -0.51
N SER A 71 14.52 -6.12 -0.49
CA SER A 71 13.30 -6.60 -1.13
C SER A 71 12.04 -5.93 -0.55
N VAL A 72 11.98 -5.72 0.76
CA VAL A 72 10.84 -5.10 1.45
C VAL A 72 10.78 -3.59 1.19
N VAL A 73 11.92 -2.90 1.07
CA VAL A 73 11.95 -1.48 0.69
C VAL A 73 11.32 -1.29 -0.68
N PHE A 74 11.73 -2.07 -1.68
CA PHE A 74 11.15 -1.99 -3.02
C PHE A 74 9.67 -2.43 -3.05
N LEU A 75 9.29 -3.41 -2.22
CA LEU A 75 7.89 -3.80 -2.05
C LEU A 75 7.06 -2.64 -1.49
N ALA A 76 7.53 -1.98 -0.44
CA ALA A 76 6.84 -0.85 0.17
C ALA A 76 6.67 0.31 -0.82
N LEU A 77 7.74 0.67 -1.55
CA LEU A 77 7.69 1.68 -2.61
C LEU A 77 6.68 1.32 -3.70
N SER A 78 6.63 0.03 -4.11
CA SER A 78 5.65 -0.42 -5.11
C SER A 78 4.20 -0.29 -4.62
N CYS A 79 3.95 -0.45 -3.32
CA CYS A 79 2.60 -0.39 -2.76
C CYS A 79 2.04 1.04 -2.69
N ILE A 80 2.88 2.07 -2.45
CA ILE A 80 2.45 3.46 -2.21
C ILE A 80 1.60 4.01 -3.35
N GLY A 81 1.99 3.83 -4.60
CA GLY A 81 1.25 4.42 -5.71
C GLY A 81 0.10 3.53 -6.24
N THR A 82 -0.01 2.26 -5.82
CA THR A 82 -0.95 1.31 -6.45
C THR A 82 -2.38 1.81 -6.26
N LYS A 83 -3.13 1.92 -7.36
CA LYS A 83 -4.58 2.18 -7.32
C LYS A 83 -5.27 0.83 -7.18
N GLY A 84 -5.81 0.56 -6.00
CA GLY A 84 -6.56 -0.67 -5.80
C GLY A 84 -8.03 -0.51 -6.21
N VAL A 85 -8.58 -1.57 -6.78
CA VAL A 85 -10.01 -1.67 -7.12
C VAL A 85 -10.82 -1.68 -5.82
N LYS A 86 -11.88 -0.87 -5.78
CA LYS A 86 -12.68 -0.53 -4.60
C LYS A 86 -13.73 -1.62 -4.39
N GLU A 87 -13.40 -2.75 -3.75
CA GLU A 87 -14.38 -3.85 -3.65
C GLU A 87 -14.28 -4.82 -2.46
N GLU A 88 -13.35 -4.63 -1.51
CA GLU A 88 -13.33 -5.45 -0.29
C GLU A 88 -13.58 -4.62 0.97
N LYS A 89 -14.44 -5.14 1.87
CA LYS A 89 -14.56 -4.68 3.27
C LYS A 89 -13.28 -5.00 4.04
N ILE A 90 -12.20 -4.28 3.75
CA ILE A 90 -10.90 -4.46 4.40
C ILE A 90 -10.95 -3.72 5.75
N THR A 91 -10.77 -4.46 6.84
CA THR A 91 -10.59 -3.90 8.18
C THR A 91 -9.10 -3.74 8.52
N TRP A 92 -8.77 -2.74 9.34
CA TRP A 92 -7.40 -2.57 9.85
C TRP A 92 -6.86 -3.82 10.54
N THR A 93 -7.72 -4.57 11.24
CA THR A 93 -7.35 -5.85 11.86
C THR A 93 -6.81 -6.87 10.86
N LYS A 94 -7.45 -6.99 9.68
CA LYS A 94 -7.00 -7.91 8.62
C LYS A 94 -5.64 -7.50 8.06
N ILE A 95 -5.40 -6.19 7.89
CA ILE A 95 -4.12 -5.62 7.42
C ILE A 95 -3.01 -5.91 8.43
N HIS A 96 -3.25 -5.64 9.72
CA HIS A 96 -2.23 -5.89 10.75
C HIS A 96 -1.94 -7.38 10.90
N CYS A 97 -2.96 -8.23 10.86
CA CYS A 97 -2.77 -9.68 10.94
C CYS A 97 -1.94 -10.21 9.76
N SER A 98 -2.25 -9.79 8.52
CA SER A 98 -1.47 -10.22 7.34
C SER A 98 -0.06 -9.63 7.32
N LEU A 99 0.12 -8.39 7.79
CA LEU A 99 1.44 -7.77 7.90
C LEU A 99 2.31 -8.49 8.92
N VAL A 100 1.79 -8.76 10.13
CA VAL A 100 2.53 -9.46 11.18
C VAL A 100 2.89 -10.87 10.74
N ALA A 101 1.92 -11.62 10.21
CA ALA A 101 2.18 -12.95 9.66
C ALA A 101 3.23 -12.91 8.55
N GLY A 102 3.14 -11.92 7.65
CA GLY A 102 4.11 -11.71 6.58
C GLY A 102 5.52 -11.44 7.07
N VAL A 103 5.68 -10.52 8.03
CA VAL A 103 6.97 -10.17 8.63
C VAL A 103 7.57 -11.37 9.37
N VAL A 104 6.78 -12.09 10.16
CA VAL A 104 7.23 -13.28 10.90
C VAL A 104 7.71 -14.36 9.93
N LEU A 105 6.90 -14.71 8.93
CA LEU A 105 7.26 -15.76 7.96
C LEU A 105 8.47 -15.36 7.11
N PHE A 106 8.61 -14.08 6.76
CA PHE A 106 9.68 -13.62 5.87
C PHE A 106 11.02 -13.42 6.58
N PHE A 107 11.05 -12.80 7.76
CA PHE A 107 12.29 -12.49 8.47
C PHE A 107 12.71 -13.58 9.46
N LEU A 108 11.75 -14.26 10.08
CA LEU A 108 12.00 -15.22 11.17
C LEU A 108 12.13 -16.66 10.65
N ASN A 109 12.58 -16.84 9.41
CA ASN A 109 12.79 -18.17 8.79
C ASN A 109 14.28 -18.52 8.60
N TRP A 110 15.22 -17.76 9.17
CA TRP A 110 16.65 -17.99 9.01
C TRP A 110 17.13 -19.32 9.62
N TRP A 111 16.59 -19.68 10.78
CA TRP A 111 16.88 -20.93 11.49
C TRP A 111 16.46 -22.19 10.73
N LEU A 112 15.56 -22.08 9.74
CA LEU A 112 15.18 -23.22 8.89
C LEU A 112 16.33 -23.72 8.03
N LEU A 113 17.33 -22.88 7.74
CA LEU A 113 18.52 -23.28 6.98
C LEU A 113 19.56 -24.01 7.84
N GLU A 114 19.40 -24.00 9.17
CA GLU A 114 20.33 -24.59 10.15
C GLU A 114 19.77 -25.89 10.78
N LEU A 115 18.58 -26.33 10.37
CA LEU A 115 17.96 -27.54 10.87
C LEU A 115 18.78 -28.78 10.46
N PRO A 116 18.83 -29.83 11.30
CA PRO A 116 19.50 -31.08 10.98
C PRO A 116 18.60 -31.97 10.07
N LEU A 117 18.08 -31.39 8.99
CA LEU A 117 17.25 -32.06 7.99
C LEU A 117 18.05 -32.23 6.70
N PRO A 118 17.54 -32.99 5.71
CA PRO A 118 18.12 -33.00 4.38
C PRO A 118 18.13 -31.59 3.79
N HIS A 119 19.24 -31.16 3.17
CA HIS A 119 19.39 -29.81 2.59
C HIS A 119 18.27 -29.43 1.61
N THR A 120 17.71 -30.42 0.91
CA THR A 120 16.54 -30.25 0.04
C THR A 120 15.29 -29.84 0.81
N ALA A 121 15.03 -30.45 1.97
CA ALA A 121 13.87 -30.14 2.80
C ALA A 121 13.97 -28.72 3.39
N ASP A 122 15.13 -28.35 3.92
CA ASP A 122 15.39 -27.01 4.48
C ASP A 122 15.17 -25.93 3.43
N THR A 123 15.70 -26.15 2.22
CA THR A 123 15.53 -25.24 1.08
C THR A 123 14.05 -25.07 0.72
N VAL A 124 13.29 -26.17 0.67
CA VAL A 124 11.85 -26.13 0.33
C VAL A 124 11.07 -25.36 1.40
N PHE A 125 11.27 -25.65 2.68
CA PHE A 125 10.60 -24.93 3.75
C PHE A 125 11.01 -23.45 3.80
N TYR A 126 12.27 -23.15 3.56
CA TYR A 126 12.77 -21.78 3.47
C TYR A 126 12.08 -21.01 2.33
N ILE A 127 12.03 -21.57 1.13
CA ILE A 127 11.36 -20.95 -0.03
C ILE A 127 9.87 -20.80 0.23
N ALA A 128 9.21 -21.80 0.82
CA ALA A 128 7.78 -21.76 1.09
C ALA A 128 7.42 -20.66 2.10
N THR A 129 8.15 -20.58 3.22
CA THR A 129 7.95 -19.53 4.24
C THR A 129 8.30 -18.14 3.71
N LEU A 130 9.38 -18.01 2.95
CA LEU A 130 9.79 -16.76 2.32
C LEU A 130 8.72 -16.27 1.33
N SER A 131 8.21 -17.16 0.48
CA SER A 131 7.20 -16.85 -0.52
C SER A 131 5.86 -16.49 0.12
N ALA A 132 5.41 -17.28 1.10
CA ALA A 132 4.19 -17.00 1.87
C ALA A 132 4.30 -15.66 2.60
N GLY A 133 5.43 -15.40 3.27
CA GLY A 133 5.69 -14.14 3.96
C GLY A 133 5.65 -12.93 3.01
N TYR A 134 6.30 -13.05 1.85
CA TYR A 134 6.30 -12.02 0.82
C TYR A 134 4.89 -11.70 0.31
N ILE A 135 4.10 -12.74 -0.02
CA ILE A 135 2.73 -12.58 -0.51
C ILE A 135 1.84 -11.93 0.56
N CYS A 136 1.96 -12.33 1.82
CA CYS A 136 1.25 -11.71 2.94
C CYS A 136 1.59 -10.22 3.08
N MET A 137 2.87 -9.84 2.99
CA MET A 137 3.28 -8.43 3.02
C MET A 137 2.78 -7.63 1.82
N LEU A 138 2.79 -8.22 0.60
CA LEU A 138 2.23 -7.59 -0.60
C LEU A 138 0.72 -7.35 -0.46
N MET A 139 -0.02 -8.33 0.05
CA MET A 139 -1.45 -8.17 0.34
C MET A 139 -1.68 -7.07 1.38
N ALA A 140 -0.94 -7.07 2.49
CA ALA A 140 -1.02 -6.03 3.51
C ALA A 140 -0.73 -4.63 2.94
N GLY A 141 0.35 -4.47 2.16
CA GLY A 141 0.75 -3.20 1.58
C GLY A 141 -0.27 -2.66 0.57
N THR A 142 -0.83 -3.52 -0.29
CA THR A 142 -1.86 -3.13 -1.26
C THR A 142 -3.18 -2.76 -0.58
N TRP A 143 -3.59 -3.49 0.46
CA TRP A 143 -4.76 -3.16 1.27
C TRP A 143 -4.57 -1.84 2.05
N MET A 144 -3.39 -1.63 2.62
CA MET A 144 -3.06 -0.40 3.36
C MET A 144 -3.08 0.84 2.44
N SER A 145 -2.48 0.73 1.25
CA SER A 145 -2.49 1.80 0.23
C SER A 145 -3.90 2.18 -0.19
N ARG A 146 -4.79 1.19 -0.36
CA ARG A 146 -6.22 1.42 -0.65
C ARG A 146 -6.93 2.20 0.45
N LEU A 147 -6.75 1.77 1.70
CA LEU A 147 -7.46 2.34 2.85
C LEU A 147 -7.00 3.78 3.14
N LEU A 148 -5.69 4.04 3.05
CA LEU A 148 -5.13 5.40 3.20
C LEU A 148 -5.67 6.34 2.12
N LYS A 149 -5.65 5.94 0.85
CA LYS A 149 -6.15 6.78 -0.26
C LYS A 149 -7.65 7.05 -0.21
N ASN A 150 -8.45 6.08 0.24
CA ASN A 150 -9.89 6.26 0.41
C ASN A 150 -10.24 7.23 1.56
N ASN A 151 -9.44 7.29 2.63
CA ASN A 151 -9.67 8.23 3.73
C ASN A 151 -9.10 9.64 3.47
N LEU A 152 -8.14 9.77 2.56
CA LEU A 152 -7.50 11.06 2.23
C LEU A 152 -8.26 11.86 1.15
N MET A 153 -9.04 11.20 0.30
CA MET A 153 -10.02 11.87 -0.55
C MET A 153 -11.40 11.80 0.11
N ASP A 154 -11.62 12.65 1.11
CA ASP A 154 -12.98 13.08 1.42
C ASP A 154 -13.59 13.55 0.10
N ASP A 155 -14.70 12.93 -0.29
CA ASP A 155 -15.37 13.15 -1.57
C ASP A 155 -15.42 14.64 -1.92
N VAL A 156 -15.10 15.01 -3.17
CA VAL A 156 -15.26 16.40 -3.62
C VAL A 156 -16.72 16.82 -3.45
N PHE A 157 -17.65 15.87 -3.55
CA PHE A 157 -19.08 15.99 -3.25
C PHE A 157 -19.42 15.53 -1.82
N ASN A 158 -18.58 15.87 -0.85
CA ASN A 158 -18.90 15.73 0.57
C ASN A 158 -19.94 16.78 0.96
N THR A 159 -20.94 16.43 1.77
CA THR A 159 -21.92 17.36 2.34
C THR A 159 -21.26 18.62 2.90
N GLU A 160 -20.08 18.53 3.52
CA GLU A 160 -19.28 19.66 4.00
C GLU A 160 -18.75 20.57 2.88
N ASN A 161 -18.32 20.00 1.76
CA ASN A 161 -17.80 20.75 0.60
C ASN A 161 -18.94 21.38 -0.24
N GLU A 162 -20.11 20.75 -0.25
CA GLU A 162 -21.34 21.29 -0.86
C GLU A 162 -22.08 22.28 0.07
N SER A 163 -21.65 22.36 1.33
CA SER A 163 -22.24 23.24 2.33
C SER A 163 -21.59 24.62 2.34
N PHE A 164 -22.42 25.66 2.40
CA PHE A 164 -21.98 27.06 2.52
C PHE A 164 -22.71 27.77 3.67
N GLN A 165 -22.13 28.87 4.13
CA GLN A 165 -22.74 29.69 5.17
C GLN A 165 -24.00 30.37 4.62
N GLN A 166 -25.16 30.06 5.22
CA GLN A 166 -26.43 30.73 4.92
C GLN A 166 -26.70 31.87 5.90
N GLU A 167 -27.70 32.70 5.59
CA GLU A 167 -28.11 33.81 6.46
C GLU A 167 -28.70 33.28 7.77
N THR A 168 -28.24 33.86 8.89
CA THR A 168 -28.62 33.44 10.25
C THR A 168 -29.42 34.52 10.97
N ARG A 169 -29.42 35.75 10.45
CA ARG A 169 -30.15 36.87 11.00
C ARG A 169 -31.58 36.85 10.48
N LEU A 170 -32.53 37.06 11.37
CA LEU A 170 -33.92 37.37 11.01
C LEU A 170 -34.01 38.85 10.63
N ILE A 171 -34.52 39.15 9.44
CA ILE A 171 -34.68 40.52 8.94
C ILE A 171 -36.16 40.78 8.72
N GLU A 172 -36.74 41.68 9.53
CA GLU A 172 -38.17 41.98 9.53
C GLU A 172 -38.47 43.36 8.94
N ASN A 173 -39.55 43.45 8.17
CA ASN A 173 -40.20 44.68 7.72
C ASN A 173 -41.71 44.43 7.55
N GLU A 174 -42.47 45.46 7.13
CA GLU A 174 -43.94 45.38 6.98
C GLU A 174 -44.41 44.30 5.98
N TYR A 175 -43.57 43.93 5.02
CA TYR A 175 -43.90 43.01 3.92
C TYR A 175 -43.00 41.77 3.87
N SER A 176 -42.16 41.54 4.88
CA SER A 176 -41.15 40.50 4.86
C SER A 176 -41.76 39.16 5.25
N VAL A 177 -41.34 38.10 4.56
CA VAL A 177 -41.67 36.73 4.92
C VAL A 177 -40.37 36.00 5.23
N ASN A 178 -40.26 35.46 6.44
CA ASN A 178 -39.07 34.78 6.92
C ASN A 178 -39.36 33.29 7.13
N LEU A 179 -38.59 32.42 6.48
CA LEU A 179 -38.73 30.98 6.59
C LEU A 179 -37.59 30.41 7.45
N PRO A 180 -37.88 29.72 8.58
CA PRO A 180 -36.84 29.08 9.37
C PRO A 180 -36.26 27.89 8.61
N THR A 181 -34.94 27.78 8.56
CA THR A 181 -34.23 26.70 7.89
C THR A 181 -33.16 26.07 8.77
N ARG A 182 -32.68 24.89 8.36
CA ARG A 182 -31.45 24.29 8.89
C ARG A 182 -30.51 24.04 7.74
N PHE A 183 -29.24 24.40 7.94
CA PHE A 183 -28.18 24.14 6.99
C PHE A 183 -26.97 23.55 7.70
N TYR A 184 -26.25 22.71 6.98
CA TYR A 184 -25.00 22.14 7.45
C TYR A 184 -23.87 23.09 7.07
N TYR A 185 -22.94 23.36 7.98
CA TYR A 185 -21.74 24.17 7.72
C TYR A 185 -20.72 23.97 8.85
N LYS A 186 -19.43 23.82 8.52
CA LYS A 186 -18.35 23.60 9.51
C LYS A 186 -18.61 22.37 10.40
N LYS A 187 -19.04 21.27 9.79
CA LYS A 187 -19.35 19.99 10.45
C LYS A 187 -20.44 20.07 11.53
N LYS A 188 -21.34 21.06 11.44
CA LYS A 188 -22.45 21.26 12.39
C LYS A 188 -23.72 21.66 11.65
N TRP A 189 -24.85 21.25 12.22
CA TRP A 189 -26.15 21.78 11.84
C TRP A 189 -26.35 23.15 12.48
N ASN A 190 -26.60 24.15 11.66
CA ASN A 190 -26.89 25.52 12.06
C ASN A 190 -28.34 25.86 11.71
N ASN A 191 -28.98 26.65 12.55
CA ASN A 191 -30.29 27.23 12.22
C ASN A 191 -30.05 28.50 11.40
N GLY A 192 -30.87 28.72 10.38
CA GLY A 192 -30.83 29.90 9.51
C GLY A 192 -32.22 30.42 9.18
N TYR A 193 -32.27 31.51 8.43
CA TYR A 193 -33.50 32.09 7.92
C TYR A 193 -33.36 32.43 6.44
N ILE A 194 -34.36 32.07 5.64
CA ILE A 194 -34.53 32.64 4.30
C ILE A 194 -35.42 33.86 4.46
N ASN A 195 -34.82 35.05 4.33
CA ASN A 195 -35.52 36.33 4.44
C ASN A 195 -35.98 36.80 3.05
N VAL A 196 -37.28 36.77 2.78
CA VAL A 196 -37.88 37.37 1.59
C VAL A 196 -38.33 38.78 1.97
N VAL A 197 -37.47 39.77 1.71
CA VAL A 197 -37.64 41.16 2.17
C VAL A 197 -38.81 41.87 1.46
N ASN A 198 -39.17 41.43 0.25
CA ASN A 198 -40.32 41.93 -0.49
C ASN A 198 -40.90 40.79 -1.33
N VAL A 199 -42.16 40.43 -1.09
CA VAL A 199 -42.85 39.34 -1.79
C VAL A 199 -43.54 39.81 -3.07
N PHE A 200 -43.63 41.13 -3.29
CA PHE A 200 -44.24 41.69 -4.49
C PHE A 200 -43.26 41.62 -5.66
N ARG A 201 -43.78 41.26 -6.83
CA ARG A 201 -43.03 41.27 -8.08
C ARG A 201 -42.86 42.71 -8.55
N ALA A 202 -41.67 43.07 -9.03
CA ALA A 202 -41.47 44.27 -9.86
C ALA A 202 -42.03 44.04 -11.27
#